data_AF-A0A944H380-F1
#
_entry.id   AF-A0A944H380-F1
#
_cell.length_a   1.000
_cell.length_b   1.000
_cell.length_c   1.000
_cell.angle_alpha   90.00
_cell.angle_beta   90.00
_cell.angle_gamma   90.00
#
_symmetry.space_group_name_H-M   'P 1'
#
loop_
_entity.id
_entity.type
_entity.pdbx_description
1 polymer ?
#
loop_
_entity_poly.entity_id
_entity_poly.type
_entity_poly.pdbx_seq_one_letter_code
_entity_poly.pdbx_strand_id
1 'polypeptide(L)' 'MKRKHKKTLSLIFARPISANIKWSDIESLFIELGAEISEREGSRVGVKLFG' A
#
# COMPACT_ATOMS: atom_id res chain seq x y z
N MET A 1 -11.77 5.38 -4.29
CA MET A 1 -10.42 5.94 -4.02
C MET A 1 -10.46 7.28 -3.28
N LYS A 2 -10.32 7.25 -1.95
CA LYS A 2 -10.27 8.45 -1.07
C LYS A 2 -9.01 9.31 -1.28
N ARG A 3 -9.06 10.58 -0.88
CA ARG A 3 -7.92 11.53 -0.99
C ARG A 3 -6.64 11.02 -0.30
N LYS A 4 -6.77 10.31 0.83
CA LYS A 4 -5.64 9.70 1.55
C LYS A 4 -4.89 8.70 0.66
N HIS A 5 -5.60 7.76 0.03
CA HIS A 5 -5.01 6.76 -0.86
C HIS A 5 -4.36 7.39 -2.09
N LYS A 6 -4.99 8.43 -2.69
CA LYS A 6 -4.39 9.21 -3.78
C LYS A 6 -3.05 9.82 -3.36
N LYS A 7 -2.97 10.40 -2.16
CA LYS A 7 -1.73 10.95 -1.61
C LYS A 7 -0.68 9.86 -1.42
N THR A 8 -1.03 8.72 -0.82
CA THR A 8 -0.11 7.59 -0.66
C THR A 8 0.43 7.13 -2.02
N LEU A 9 -0.45 6.95 -3.01
CA LEU A 9 -0.07 6.56 -4.36
C LEU A 9 0.91 7.57 -5.00
N SER A 10 0.62 8.88 -4.88
CA SER A 10 1.53 9.92 -5.37
C SER A 10 2.89 9.90 -4.67
N LEU A 11 2.93 9.63 -3.36
CA LEU A 11 4.19 9.55 -2.61
C LEU A 11 5.04 8.33 -3.01
N ILE A 12 4.40 7.20 -3.34
CA ILE A 12 5.09 5.99 -3.82
C ILE A 12 5.78 6.24 -5.16
N PHE A 13 5.14 6.99 -6.07
CA PHE A 13 5.69 7.30 -7.39
C PHE A 13 6.50 8.60 -7.46
N ALA A 14 6.64 9.32 -6.35
CA ALA A 14 7.44 10.54 -6.29
C ALA A 14 8.93 10.24 -6.51
N ARG A 15 9.66 11.22 -7.05
CA ARG A 15 11.12 11.19 -7.16
C ARG A 15 11.70 12.47 -6.54
N PRO A 16 12.48 12.37 -5.45
CA PRO A 16 12.85 11.16 -4.71
C PRO A 16 11.64 10.49 -4.01
N ILE A 17 11.74 9.19 -3.73
CA ILE A 17 10.71 8.45 -3.00
C ILE A 17 10.65 8.96 -1.56
N SER A 18 9.44 9.19 -1.04
CA SER A 18 9.27 9.59 0.36
C SER A 18 9.56 8.42 1.30
N ALA A 19 10.50 8.61 2.23
CA ALA A 19 10.75 7.66 3.31
C ALA A 19 9.71 7.74 4.46
N ASN A 20 8.79 8.70 4.43
CA ASN A 20 7.83 8.97 5.51
C ASN A 20 6.43 8.39 5.22
N ILE A 21 6.34 7.32 4.43
CA ILE A 21 5.07 6.64 4.14
C ILE A 21 4.87 5.57 5.21
N LYS A 22 3.80 5.68 6.01
CA LYS A 22 3.47 4.66 7.00
C LYS A 22 3.03 3.38 6.30
N TRP A 23 3.51 2.23 6.77
CA TRP A 23 3.14 0.93 6.22
C TRP A 23 1.62 0.70 6.21
N SER A 24 0.92 1.10 7.28
CA SER A 24 -0.54 1.01 7.36
C SER A 24 -1.27 1.82 6.27
N ASP A 25 -0.67 2.90 5.76
CA ASP A 25 -1.24 3.67 4.64
C ASP A 25 -1.09 2.94 3.30
N ILE A 26 -0.04 2.12 3.16
CA ILE A 26 0.21 1.25 1.99
C ILE A 26 -0.74 0.06 2.02
N GLU A 27 -0.88 -0.62 3.15
CA GLU A 27 -1.85 -1.72 3.31
C GLU A 27 -3.28 -1.25 3.02
N SER A 28 -3.66 -0.09 3.58
CA SER A 28 -4.99 0.48 3.31
C SER A 28 -5.19 0.85 1.84
N LEU A 29 -4.13 1.26 1.13
CA LEU A 29 -4.18 1.51 -0.31
C LEU A 29 -4.42 0.20 -1.08
N PHE A 30 -3.73 -0.89 -0.73
CA PHE A 30 -3.95 -2.19 -1.37
C PHE A 30 -5.37 -2.70 -1.16
N ILE A 31 -5.91 -2.62 0.06
CA ILE A 31 -7.30 -2.99 0.37
C ILE A 31 -8.29 -2.16 -0.45
N GLU A 32 -8.11 -0.84 -0.53
CA GLU A 32 -8.97 0.06 -1.33
C GLU A 32 -8.92 -0.28 -2.84
N LEU A 33 -7.78 -0.79 -3.34
CA LEU A 33 -7.64 -1.25 -4.72
C LEU A 33 -8.25 -2.64 -4.98
N GLY A 34 -8.79 -3.29 -3.95
CA GLY A 34 -9.36 -4.63 -4.04
C GLY A 34 -8.35 -5.76 -3.93
N ALA A 35 -7.19 -5.52 -3.30
CA ALA A 35 -6.21 -6.56 -3.05
C ALA A 35 -6.60 -7.45 -1.87
N GLU A 36 -6.24 -8.73 -1.96
CA GLU A 36 -6.22 -9.66 -0.85
C GLU A 36 -4.87 -9.60 -0.15
N ILE A 37 -4.88 -9.37 1.16
CA ILE A 37 -3.68 -9.33 2.00
C ILE A 37 -3.63 -10.59 2.87
N SER A 38 -2.47 -11.24 2.90
CA SER A 38 -2.19 -12.41 3.73
C SER A 38 -0.93 -12.19 4.55
N GLU A 39 -0.97 -12.53 5.83
CA GLU A 39 0.21 -12.60 6.66
C GLU A 39 0.99 -13.88 6.34
N ARG A 40 2.31 -13.77 6.22
CA ARG A 40 3.23 -14.88 5.98
C ARG A 40 4.25 -14.94 7.11
N GLU A 41 5.04 -16.00 7.14
CA GLU A 41 6.05 -16.22 8.18
C GLU A 41 6.93 -14.97 8.43
N GLY A 42 7.02 -14.57 9.70
CA GLY A 42 7.75 -13.38 10.15
C GLY A 42 6.98 -12.08 9.85
N SER A 43 7.70 -11.02 9.45
CA SER A 43 7.12 -9.72 9.10
C SER A 43 6.70 -9.61 7.62
N ARG A 44 6.43 -10.75 6.96
CA ARG A 44 6.17 -10.79 5.52
C ARG A 44 4.68 -10.64 5.26
N VAL A 45 4.34 -9.75 4.34
CA VAL A 45 2.96 -9.52 3.90
C VAL A 45 2.83 -9.91 2.43
N GLY A 46 1.94 -10.86 2.14
CA GLY A 46 1.56 -11.25 0.79
C GLY A 46 0.40 -10.39 0.29
N VAL A 47 0.57 -9.78 -0.89
CA VAL A 47 -0.47 -8.95 -1.53
C VAL A 47 -0.81 -9.57 -2.87
N LYS A 48 -2.09 -9.88 -3.10
CA LYS A 48 -2.61 -10.34 -4.39
C LYS A 48 -3.61 -9.32 -4.91
N LEU A 49 -3.31 -8.69 -6.03
CA LEU A 49 -4.15 -7.68 -6.67
C LEU A 49 -4.46 -8.13 -8.10
N PHE A 50 -5.74 -8.17 -8.47
CA PHE A 50 -6.22 -8.66 -9.77
C PHE A 50 -5.81 -10.12 -10.06
N GLY A 51 -6.30 -11.03 -9.22
CA GLY A 51 -6.05 -12.47 -9.33
C GLY A 51 -6.41 -13.08 -10.68
#